data_AF-K1UYA6-F1
#
_entry.id   AF-K1UYA6-F1
#
_cell.length_a   1.000
_cell.length_b   1.000
_cell.length_c   1.000
_cell.angle_alpha   90.00
_cell.angle_beta   90.00
_cell.angle_gamma   90.00
#
_symmetry.space_group_name_H-M   'P 1'
#
loop_
_entity.id
_entity.type
_entity.pdbx_description
1 polymer ?
#
loop_
_entity_poly.entity_id
_entity_poly.type
_entity_poly.pdbx_seq_one_letter_code
_entity_poly.pdbx_strand_id
1 'polypeptide(L)'
;HTSYETEGSKSHLRSKLPSMKFVCPKMKWEYNRETKTKRRVCRCENPCTTSSCGRMIYIYPEKNLRAYPGVERGSVEWDETYKIRVNVEKSINHFKDSFCIAGRKTQNEKTLHADLLLAGISQLITVMVADKIHQHQYIRSLKPLIA
;
A
#
# COMPACT_ATOMS: atom_id res chain seq x y z
N HIS A 1 -16.29 -18.40 8.55
CA HIS A 1 -15.43 -17.28 8.95
C HIS A 1 -14.38 -17.78 9.94
N THR A 2 -13.09 -17.74 9.59
CA THR A 2 -12.01 -18.08 10.51
C THR A 2 -11.79 -16.87 11.42
N SER A 3 -12.25 -16.94 12.67
CA SER A 3 -11.95 -15.92 13.68
C SER A 3 -10.45 -15.97 14.01
N TYR A 4 -9.86 -14.82 14.34
CA TYR A 4 -8.47 -14.67 14.78
C TYR A 4 -8.42 -13.89 16.08
N GLU A 5 -7.46 -14.23 16.95
CA GLU A 5 -7.18 -13.49 18.19
C GLU A 5 -5.92 -12.64 18.01
N THR A 6 -5.95 -11.43 18.53
CA THR A 6 -4.79 -10.54 18.56
C THR A 6 -3.82 -11.00 19.64
N GLU A 7 -2.58 -11.32 19.24
CA GLU A 7 -1.50 -11.55 20.18
C GLU A 7 -0.63 -10.29 20.23
N GLY A 8 -0.52 -9.67 21.41
CA GLY A 8 0.32 -8.49 21.61
C GLY A 8 1.75 -8.75 21.14
N SER A 9 2.18 -8.02 20.11
CA SER A 9 3.54 -8.14 19.58
C SER A 9 4.52 -7.43 20.52
N LYS A 10 5.01 -8.13 21.56
CA LYS A 10 6.15 -7.65 22.36
C LYS A 10 7.49 -7.78 21.63
N SER A 11 7.50 -8.48 20.50
CA SER A 11 8.67 -8.68 19.66
C SER A 11 8.70 -7.60 18.58
N HIS A 12 9.52 -6.58 18.76
CA HIS A 12 10.02 -5.83 17.62
C HIS A 12 10.77 -6.84 16.72
N LEU A 13 10.21 -7.20 15.57
CA LEU A 13 10.99 -7.86 14.53
C LEU A 13 12.23 -6.99 14.25
N ARG A 14 13.33 -7.57 13.75
CA ARG A 14 14.56 -6.84 13.40
C ARG A 14 14.33 -5.55 12.60
N SER A 15 13.22 -5.48 11.86
CA SER A 15 12.77 -4.30 11.10
C SER A 15 12.28 -3.11 11.93
N LYS A 16 12.12 -3.21 13.26
CA LYS A 16 11.55 -2.20 14.18
C LYS A 16 10.13 -1.70 13.85
N LEU A 17 9.56 -2.10 12.72
CA LEU A 17 8.22 -1.70 12.30
C LEU A 17 7.14 -2.27 13.24
N PRO A 18 6.12 -1.46 13.59
CA PRO A 18 4.96 -1.95 14.31
C PRO A 18 4.27 -3.04 13.49
N SER A 19 3.99 -4.17 14.14
CA SER A 19 3.33 -5.32 13.53
C SER A 19 2.17 -5.76 14.38
N MET A 20 1.05 -6.06 13.72
CA MET A 20 -0.09 -6.71 14.35
C MET A 20 0.00 -8.20 14.08
N LYS A 21 0.01 -8.99 15.14
CA LYS A 21 0.05 -10.45 15.05
C LYS A 21 -1.31 -11.02 15.40
N PHE A 22 -1.84 -11.82 14.49
CA PHE A 22 -3.09 -12.54 14.64
C PHE A 22 -2.80 -14.03 14.69
N VAL A 23 -3.34 -14.72 15.68
CA VAL A 23 -3.15 -16.16 15.87
C VAL A 23 -4.48 -16.89 15.83
N CYS A 24 -4.43 -18.20 15.60
CA CYS A 24 -5.59 -19.06 15.71
C CYS A 24 -6.21 -18.94 17.12
N PRO A 25 -7.54 -18.75 17.25
CA PRO A 25 -8.22 -18.59 18.54
C PRO A 25 -8.20 -19.88 19.38
N LYS A 26 -8.07 -21.04 18.72
CA LYS A 26 -7.92 -22.34 19.40
C LYS A 26 -6.46 -22.67 19.73
N MET A 27 -5.53 -21.72 19.60
CA MET A 27 -4.13 -21.88 20.02
C MET A 27 -4.03 -21.76 21.55
N LYS A 28 -3.40 -22.73 22.20
CA LYS A 28 -3.07 -22.68 23.63
C LYS A 28 -1.59 -22.94 23.88
N TRP A 29 -1.08 -22.42 24.98
CA TRP A 29 0.24 -22.79 25.49
C TRP A 29 0.13 -24.07 26.30
N GLU A 30 0.90 -25.08 25.92
CA GLU A 30 1.04 -26.32 26.67
C GLU A 30 2.44 -26.40 27.28
N TYR A 31 2.48 -26.71 28.57
CA TYR A 31 3.73 -26.98 29.29
C TYR A 31 3.97 -28.48 29.32
N ASN A 32 5.10 -28.90 28.77
CA ASN A 32 5.60 -30.26 28.92
C ASN A 32 6.49 -30.30 30.17
N ARG A 33 6.09 -31.11 31.16
CA ARG A 33 6.80 -31.24 32.44
C ARG A 33 8.09 -32.06 32.32
N GLU A 34 8.14 -33.02 31.41
CA GLU A 34 9.30 -33.91 31.20
C GLU A 34 10.45 -33.13 30.57
N THR A 35 10.16 -32.43 29.47
CA THR A 35 11.16 -31.60 28.77
C THR A 35 11.33 -30.22 29.40
N LYS A 36 10.47 -29.86 30.37
CA LYS A 36 10.38 -28.53 30.99
C LYS A 36 10.20 -27.40 29.96
N THR A 37 9.62 -27.69 28.80
CA THR A 37 9.42 -26.71 27.71
C THR A 37 7.96 -26.26 27.60
N LYS A 38 7.76 -25.03 27.11
CA LYS A 38 6.44 -24.51 26.72
C LYS A 38 6.35 -24.48 25.21
N ARG A 39 5.26 -25.01 24.65
CA ARG A 39 4.99 -24.96 23.21
C ARG A 39 3.56 -24.48 22.93
N ARG A 40 3.37 -23.91 21.74
CA ARG A 40 2.04 -23.53 21.25
C ARG A 40 1.41 -24.73 20.56
N VAL A 41 0.17 -25.04 20.90
CA VAL A 41 -0.59 -26.14 20.30
C VAL A 41 -1.95 -25.65 19.86
N CYS A 42 -2.27 -25.90 18.59
CA CYS A 42 -3.56 -25.62 17.99
C CYS A 42 -4.53 -26.76 18.29
N ARG A 43 -5.69 -26.44 18.85
CA ARG A 43 -6.75 -27.41 19.18
C ARG A 43 -7.98 -27.27 18.28
N CYS A 44 -7.78 -26.89 17.02
CA CYS A 44 -8.88 -26.89 16.05
C CYS A 44 -9.31 -28.32 15.74
N GLU A 45 -10.63 -28.57 15.73
CA GLU A 45 -11.21 -29.83 15.22
C GLU A 45 -10.79 -30.08 13.77
N ASN A 46 -10.89 -29.05 12.93
CA ASN A 46 -10.33 -29.02 11.58
C ASN A 46 -9.09 -28.11 11.57
N PRO A 47 -7.86 -28.65 11.44
CA PRO A 47 -6.64 -27.87 11.49
C PRO A 47 -6.64 -26.69 10.51
N CYS A 48 -6.37 -25.48 11.00
CA CYS A 48 -6.33 -24.27 10.18
C CYS A 48 -5.04 -24.11 9.36
N THR A 49 -4.04 -24.96 9.62
CA THR A 49 -2.76 -25.08 8.91
C THR A 49 -2.11 -26.41 9.33
N THR A 50 -1.07 -26.85 8.61
CA THR A 50 -0.26 -28.02 8.96
C THR A 50 0.68 -27.79 10.15
N SER A 51 0.91 -26.52 10.53
CA SER A 51 1.73 -26.19 11.70
C SER A 51 1.02 -26.55 13.01
N SER A 52 1.76 -27.18 13.93
CA SER A 52 1.29 -27.56 15.26
C SER A 52 0.82 -26.37 16.12
N CYS A 53 1.36 -25.17 15.88
CA CYS A 53 0.98 -23.96 16.60
C CYS A 53 -0.25 -23.23 16.01
N GLY A 54 -0.79 -23.71 14.89
CA GLY A 54 -1.92 -23.09 14.22
C GLY A 54 -1.52 -21.91 13.32
N ARG A 55 -2.50 -21.35 12.62
CA ARG A 55 -2.28 -20.27 11.65
C ARG A 55 -1.90 -18.99 12.37
N MET A 56 -0.86 -18.33 11.88
CA MET A 56 -0.44 -17.02 12.35
C MET A 56 -0.36 -16.07 11.16
N ILE A 57 -0.88 -14.86 11.31
CA ILE A 57 -0.86 -13.81 10.29
C ILE A 57 -0.17 -12.60 10.89
N TYR A 58 0.81 -12.07 10.17
CA TYR A 58 1.49 -10.83 10.51
C TYR A 58 1.02 -9.75 9.54
N ILE A 59 0.44 -8.70 10.09
CA ILE A 59 0.04 -7.51 9.34
C ILE A 59 1.04 -6.40 9.65
N TYR A 60 1.58 -5.81 8.59
CA TYR A 60 2.45 -4.64 8.64
C TYR A 60 1.70 -3.51 7.93
N PRO A 61 0.88 -2.72 8.65
CA PRO A 61 0.02 -1.71 8.03
C PRO A 61 0.80 -0.75 7.13
N GLU A 62 1.98 -0.33 7.60
CA GLU A 62 2.86 0.60 6.89
C GLU A 62 3.46 0.05 5.59
N LYS A 63 3.55 -1.28 5.42
CA LYS A 63 4.12 -1.88 4.21
C LYS A 63 3.16 -1.91 3.03
N ASN A 64 1.86 -1.91 3.30
CA ASN A 64 0.86 -2.03 2.24
C ASN A 64 -0.41 -1.28 2.63
N LEU A 65 -0.34 0.05 2.49
CA LEU A 65 -1.46 0.96 2.71
C LEU A 65 -2.67 0.62 1.83
N ARG A 66 -2.44 -0.03 0.67
CA ARG A 66 -3.53 -0.50 -0.19
C ARG A 66 -4.30 -1.67 0.42
N ALA A 67 -3.61 -2.61 1.06
CA ALA A 67 -4.23 -3.75 1.72
C ALA A 67 -4.84 -3.36 3.08
N TYR A 68 -4.11 -2.54 3.84
CA TYR A 68 -4.42 -2.11 5.20
C TYR A 68 -4.57 -0.58 5.26
N PRO A 69 -5.68 -0.05 4.72
CA PRO A 69 -5.94 1.37 4.83
C PRO A 69 -6.16 1.77 6.28
N GLY A 70 -5.71 2.97 6.65
CA GLY A 70 -5.96 3.54 7.99
C GLY A 70 -7.43 3.90 8.25
N VAL A 71 -8.29 3.72 7.24
CA VAL A 71 -9.72 3.99 7.26
C VAL A 71 -10.46 2.71 6.89
N GLU A 72 -11.57 2.44 7.57
CA GLU A 72 -12.40 1.25 7.32
C GLU A 72 -12.96 1.27 5.89
N ARG A 73 -12.85 0.14 5.18
CA ARG A 73 -13.38 0.02 3.82
C ARG A 73 -14.90 0.07 3.83
N GLY A 74 -15.48 0.83 2.91
CA GLY A 74 -16.94 1.00 2.81
C GLY A 74 -17.50 2.04 3.78
N SER A 75 -16.64 2.70 4.58
CA SER A 75 -17.02 3.93 5.26
C SER A 75 -17.14 5.09 4.26
N VAL A 76 -17.84 6.15 4.67
CA VAL A 76 -17.97 7.37 3.85
C VAL A 76 -16.60 7.99 3.56
N GLU A 77 -15.73 8.07 4.56
CA GLU A 77 -14.36 8.60 4.43
C GLU A 77 -13.53 7.77 3.44
N TRP A 78 -13.68 6.44 3.46
CA TRP A 78 -13.04 5.57 2.49
C TRP A 78 -13.51 5.86 1.07
N ASP A 79 -14.82 5.94 0.86
CA ASP A 79 -15.40 6.17 -0.47
C ASP A 79 -15.01 7.55 -1.04
N GLU A 80 -14.96 8.58 -0.21
CA GLU A 80 -14.49 9.92 -0.58
C GLU A 80 -13.00 9.90 -0.95
N THR A 81 -12.16 9.28 -0.12
CA THR A 81 -10.72 9.17 -0.36
C THR A 81 -10.41 8.31 -1.59
N TYR A 82 -11.16 7.23 -1.79
CA TYR A 82 -10.95 6.30 -2.91
C TYR A 82 -11.27 6.92 -4.27
N LYS A 83 -12.22 7.88 -4.33
CA LYS A 83 -12.49 8.68 -5.55
C LYS A 83 -11.26 9.49 -5.97
N ILE A 84 -10.51 10.04 -5.01
CA ILE A 84 -9.27 10.80 -5.29
C ILE A 84 -8.22 9.88 -5.90
N ARG A 85 -8.11 8.63 -5.44
CA ARG A 85 -7.12 7.67 -5.97
C ARG A 85 -7.21 7.48 -7.48
N VAL A 86 -8.43 7.36 -8.01
CA VAL A 86 -8.63 7.19 -9.47
C VAL A 86 -8.12 8.41 -10.23
N ASN A 87 -8.33 9.61 -9.70
CA ASN A 87 -7.82 10.84 -10.31
C ASN A 87 -6.29 10.92 -10.22
N VAL A 88 -5.69 10.51 -9.10
CA VAL A 88 -4.24 10.42 -8.94
C VAL A 88 -3.63 9.41 -9.93
N GLU A 89 -4.19 8.20 -10.05
CA GLU A 89 -3.72 7.19 -11.00
C GLU A 89 -3.80 7.68 -12.45
N LYS A 90 -4.90 8.35 -12.83
CA LYS A 90 -5.04 9.00 -14.14
C LYS A 90 -4.00 10.12 -14.35
N SER A 91 -3.75 10.94 -13.34
CA SER A 91 -2.73 12.00 -13.39
C SER A 91 -1.32 11.44 -13.55
N ILE A 92 -0.98 10.38 -12.81
CA ILE A 92 0.31 9.67 -12.95
C ILE A 92 0.46 9.05 -14.35
N ASN A 93 -0.59 8.42 -14.87
CA ASN A 93 -0.55 7.85 -16.22
C ASN A 93 -0.29 8.93 -17.27
N HIS A 94 -1.03 10.03 -17.17
CA HIS A 94 -0.84 11.18 -18.03
C HIS A 94 0.57 11.79 -17.88
N PHE A 95 1.05 11.91 -16.65
CA PHE A 95 2.38 12.42 -16.35
C PHE A 95 3.47 11.60 -17.05
N LYS A 96 3.32 10.27 -16.98
CA LYS A 96 4.23 9.32 -17.62
C LYS A 96 4.22 9.41 -19.15
N ASP A 97 3.05 9.55 -19.75
CA ASP A 97 2.85 9.53 -21.19
C ASP A 97 3.15 10.89 -21.85
N SER A 98 2.53 11.96 -21.37
CA SER A 98 2.66 13.30 -21.98
C SER A 98 4.01 13.97 -21.73
N PHE A 99 4.66 13.70 -20.60
CA PHE A 99 5.98 14.26 -20.28
C PHE A 99 7.12 13.25 -20.47
N CYS A 100 6.89 12.22 -21.30
CA CYS A 100 7.91 11.29 -21.78
C CYS A 100 8.71 10.52 -20.71
N ILE A 101 8.23 10.44 -19.47
CA ILE A 101 8.89 9.71 -18.39
C ILE A 101 8.85 8.19 -18.63
N ALA A 102 7.80 7.68 -19.27
CA ALA A 102 7.65 6.27 -19.58
C ALA A 102 8.61 5.78 -20.69
N GLY A 103 8.85 6.59 -21.71
CA GLY A 103 9.64 6.24 -22.90
C GLY A 103 11.11 6.66 -22.85
N ARG A 104 11.63 7.03 -21.66
CA ARG A 104 12.99 7.55 -21.52
C ARG A 104 14.05 6.51 -21.90
N LYS A 105 15.11 6.96 -22.57
CA LYS A 105 16.29 6.13 -22.91
C LYS A 105 17.46 6.32 -21.95
N THR A 106 17.42 7.37 -21.13
CA THR A 106 18.49 7.74 -20.20
C THR A 106 18.49 6.84 -18.96
N GLN A 107 19.67 6.34 -18.57
CA GLN A 107 19.88 5.53 -17.37
C GLN A 107 20.70 6.24 -16.27
N ASN A 108 21.22 7.44 -16.55
CA ASN A 108 21.94 8.24 -15.57
C ASN A 108 20.98 8.78 -14.49
N GLU A 109 21.24 8.47 -13.23
CA GLU A 109 20.42 8.88 -12.08
C GLU A 109 20.25 10.41 -11.99
N LYS A 110 21.32 11.18 -12.18
CA LYS A 110 21.27 12.65 -12.06
C LYS A 110 20.37 13.26 -13.13
N THR A 111 20.50 12.77 -14.36
CA THR A 111 19.67 13.21 -15.48
C THR A 111 18.22 12.77 -15.28
N LEU A 112 18.00 11.54 -14.81
CA LEU A 112 16.66 11.04 -14.50
C LEU A 112 15.95 11.92 -13.46
N HIS A 113 16.67 12.31 -12.41
CA HIS A 113 16.13 13.19 -11.39
C HIS A 113 15.78 14.57 -11.97
N ALA A 114 16.66 15.16 -12.77
CA ALA A 114 16.40 16.42 -13.45
C ALA A 114 15.20 16.35 -14.41
N ASP A 115 15.11 15.30 -15.23
CA ASP A 115 14.00 15.07 -16.16
C ASP A 115 12.67 14.94 -15.41
N LEU A 116 12.66 14.25 -14.27
CA LEU A 116 11.48 14.12 -13.42
C LEU A 116 11.01 15.47 -12.87
N LEU A 117 11.94 16.30 -12.40
CA LEU A 117 11.63 17.65 -11.90
C LEU A 117 11.11 18.55 -13.03
N LEU A 118 11.75 18.53 -14.19
CA LEU A 118 11.34 19.30 -15.36
C LEU A 118 9.95 18.88 -15.86
N ALA A 119 9.64 17.59 -15.88
CA ALA A 119 8.31 17.08 -16.17
C ALA A 119 7.27 17.60 -15.16
N GLY A 120 7.62 17.61 -13.86
CA GLY A 120 6.76 18.16 -12.80
C GLY A 120 6.44 19.64 -13.01
N ILE A 121 7.47 20.46 -13.28
CA ILE A 121 7.31 21.88 -13.57
C ILE A 121 6.44 22.08 -14.83
N SER A 122 6.69 21.30 -15.88
CA SER A 122 5.93 21.37 -17.13
C SER A 122 4.46 20.99 -16.95
N GLN A 123 4.16 20.03 -16.08
CA GLN A 123 2.79 19.69 -15.69
C GLN A 123 2.09 20.85 -15.00
N LEU A 124 2.76 21.53 -14.06
CA LEU A 124 2.20 22.71 -13.39
C LEU A 124 1.93 23.85 -14.38
N ILE A 125 2.87 24.11 -15.29
CA ILE A 125 2.68 25.10 -16.36
C ILE A 125 1.47 24.73 -17.23
N THR A 126 1.31 23.45 -17.58
CA THR A 126 0.15 22.95 -18.35
C THR A 126 -1.16 23.28 -17.64
N VAL A 127 -1.24 23.04 -16.33
CA VAL A 127 -2.42 23.37 -15.52
C VAL A 127 -2.69 24.87 -15.52
N MET A 128 -1.65 25.69 -15.30
CA MET A 128 -1.78 27.16 -15.29
C MET A 128 -2.26 27.71 -16.63
N VAL A 129 -1.73 27.19 -17.74
CA VAL A 129 -2.14 27.62 -19.09
C VAL A 129 -3.59 27.22 -19.34
N ALA A 130 -3.97 25.97 -19.05
CA ALA A 130 -5.33 25.48 -19.25
C ALA A 130 -6.38 26.28 -18.45
N ASP A 131 -6.04 26.68 -17.23
CA ASP A 131 -6.86 27.56 -16.38
C ASP A 131 -6.97 28.97 -16.99
N LYS A 132 -5.86 29.56 -17.43
CA LYS A 132 -5.81 30.92 -18.01
C LYS A 132 -6.58 31.05 -19.32
N ILE A 133 -6.63 30.01 -20.14
CA ILE A 133 -7.44 29.99 -21.37
C ILE A 133 -8.88 29.51 -21.14
N HIS A 134 -9.27 29.24 -19.89
CA HIS A 134 -10.57 28.69 -19.51
C HIS A 134 -10.94 27.36 -20.21
N GLN A 135 -9.93 26.56 -20.59
CA GLN A 135 -10.12 25.27 -21.24
C GLN A 135 -9.66 24.14 -20.32
N HIS A 136 -10.41 23.92 -19.25
CA HIS A 136 -10.09 22.94 -18.21
C HIS A 136 -10.06 21.49 -18.73
N GLN A 137 -10.64 21.22 -19.89
CA GLN A 137 -10.49 19.93 -20.58
C GLN A 137 -9.03 19.60 -20.91
N TYR A 138 -8.17 20.62 -21.05
CA TYR A 138 -6.75 20.47 -21.38
C TYR A 138 -5.82 20.54 -20.16
N ILE A 139 -6.37 20.52 -18.93
CA ILE A 139 -5.59 20.50 -17.68
C ILE A 139 -4.58 19.34 -17.61
N ARG A 140 -4.83 18.29 -18.41
CA ARG A 140 -3.95 17.15 -18.56
C ARG A 140 -2.90 17.45 -19.62
N SER A 141 -3.31 17.65 -20.87
CA SER A 141 -2.38 17.84 -21.99
C SER A 141 -2.75 19.04 -22.84
N LEU A 142 -1.76 19.87 -23.18
CA LEU A 142 -1.89 20.93 -24.19
C LEU A 142 -1.60 20.43 -25.61
N LYS A 143 -1.22 19.15 -25.80
CA LYS A 143 -0.98 18.58 -27.14
C LYS A 143 -2.10 18.88 -28.15
N PRO A 144 -3.40 18.82 -27.79
CA PRO A 144 -4.48 19.14 -28.72
C PRO A 144 -4.54 20.60 -29.20
N LEU A 145 -3.81 21.53 -28.56
CA LEU A 145 -3.78 22.95 -28.94
C LEU A 145 -2.72 23.28 -29.98
N ILE A 146 -1.77 22.36 -30.18
CA ILE A 146 -0.60 22.54 -31.06
C ILE A 146 -0.75 21.67 -32.33
N ALA A 147 -1.82 20.87 -32.40
CA ALA A 147 -2.13 19.98 -33.52
C ALA A 147 -2.93 20.70 -34.62
#